data_AF-A0A5B9FSF5-F1
#
_entry.id   AF-A0A5B9FSF5-F1
#
_cell.length_a   1.000
_cell.length_b   1.000
_cell.length_c   1.000
_cell.angle_alpha   90.00
_cell.angle_beta   90.00
_cell.angle_gamma   90.00
#
_symmetry.space_group_name_H-M   'P 1'
#
loop_
_entity.id
_entity.type
_entity.pdbx_description
1 polymer ?
#
loop_
_entity_poly.entity_id
_entity_poly.type
_entity_poly.pdbx_seq_one_letter_code
_entity_poly.pdbx_strand_id
1 'polypeptide(L)'
;MRNFILLCLFTVLCGWGVAIAQEGDVPTIDFDGEQYLKYKKSIDSLNVDLEWKEIRDGLYINKKGEIGFIGMEVAPNATIIMYQTTFWDGEETPLKAIVDTLTFSKLGGSDFGAFYKDKNHIYHAFATTDGANFSYYDEADYKTFKVLNDSYAIDKDHVHHMRFGLMDKADPKTFKSLFYKDRYYAKDKNNYYIEDRELKGMDLNIDGIEEIIPLLDKL
;
A
#
# COMPACT_ATOMS: atom_id res chain seq x y z
N MET A 1 -21.76 -27.44 4.70
CA MET A 1 -21.09 -26.16 5.02
C MET A 1 -20.05 -25.94 3.94
N ARG A 2 -20.17 -24.84 3.19
CA ARG A 2 -19.45 -24.62 1.91
C ARG A 2 -18.21 -23.79 2.23
N ASN A 3 -17.03 -24.40 2.13
CA ASN A 3 -15.75 -23.71 2.32
C ASN A 3 -15.50 -22.79 1.12
N PHE A 4 -15.30 -21.49 1.37
CA PHE A 4 -14.77 -20.56 0.39
C PHE A 4 -13.24 -20.63 0.45
N ILE A 5 -12.59 -20.98 -0.65
CA ILE A 5 -11.14 -20.89 -0.82
C ILE A 5 -10.85 -19.52 -1.44
N LEU A 6 -10.15 -18.67 -0.70
CA LEU A 6 -9.68 -17.37 -1.17
C LEU A 6 -8.41 -17.59 -2.00
N LEU A 7 -8.50 -17.38 -3.31
CA LEU A 7 -7.37 -17.50 -4.22
C LEU A 7 -6.57 -16.19 -4.20
N CYS A 8 -5.57 -16.07 -3.33
CA CYS A 8 -4.58 -15.00 -3.39
C CYS A 8 -3.44 -15.43 -4.32
N LEU A 9 -3.36 -14.84 -5.52
CA LEU A 9 -2.20 -14.95 -6.38
C LEU A 9 -1.01 -14.22 -5.73
N PHE A 10 -0.02 -14.97 -5.26
CA PHE A 10 1.29 -14.44 -4.92
C PHE A 10 2.17 -14.47 -6.17
N THR A 11 2.57 -13.31 -6.67
CA THR A 11 3.73 -13.20 -7.55
C THR A 11 4.92 -12.80 -6.70
N VAL A 12 5.74 -13.78 -6.31
CA VAL A 12 7.10 -13.53 -5.82
C VAL A 12 8.02 -13.55 -7.05
N LEU A 13 8.47 -12.38 -7.49
CA LEU A 13 9.56 -12.25 -8.46
C LEU A 13 10.89 -12.31 -7.70
N CYS A 14 11.27 -13.51 -7.27
CA CYS A 14 12.69 -13.84 -7.15
C CYS A 14 13.02 -14.74 -8.33
N GLY A 15 14.10 -14.42 -9.03
CA GLY A 15 14.51 -15.12 -10.25
C GLY A 15 14.57 -16.63 -10.09
N TRP A 16 14.55 -17.31 -11.24
CA TRP A 16 14.50 -18.76 -11.47
C TRP A 16 13.08 -19.32 -11.72
N GLY A 17 12.73 -19.39 -13.01
CA GLY A 17 11.84 -20.39 -13.61
C GLY A 17 10.38 -20.45 -13.14
N VAL A 18 9.44 -20.19 -14.06
CA VAL A 18 8.02 -20.53 -13.86
C VAL A 18 7.89 -22.05 -13.72
N ALA A 19 7.57 -22.53 -12.53
CA ALA A 19 7.11 -23.89 -12.31
C ALA A 19 5.60 -23.86 -12.00
N ILE A 20 4.81 -24.51 -12.85
CA ILE A 20 3.39 -24.77 -12.59
C ILE A 20 3.35 -25.99 -11.67
N ALA A 21 2.97 -25.81 -10.40
CA ALA A 21 2.73 -26.91 -9.46
C ALA A 21 1.24 -27.29 -9.48
N GLN A 22 0.94 -28.58 -9.60
CA GLN A 22 -0.40 -29.15 -9.42
C GLN A 22 -0.80 -29.13 -7.93
N GLU A 23 -2.11 -29.14 -7.66
CA GLU A 23 -2.70 -29.27 -6.30
C GLU A 23 -2.18 -30.52 -5.59
N GLY A 24 -1.18 -30.34 -4.74
CA GLY A 24 -0.59 -31.38 -3.91
C GLY A 24 0.75 -30.89 -3.39
N ASP A 25 0.78 -30.54 -2.10
CA ASP A 25 1.95 -30.06 -1.34
C ASP A 25 2.47 -28.66 -1.71
N VAL A 26 1.70 -27.64 -1.33
CA VAL A 26 2.32 -26.34 -1.00
C VAL A 26 3.18 -26.57 0.23
N PRO A 27 4.51 -26.35 0.18
CA PRO A 27 5.35 -26.48 1.36
C PRO A 27 4.80 -25.57 2.45
N THR A 28 4.44 -26.14 3.60
CA THR A 28 4.25 -25.33 4.80
C THR A 28 5.62 -24.75 5.13
N ILE A 29 5.82 -23.47 4.84
CA ILE A 29 6.97 -22.74 5.39
C ILE A 29 6.75 -22.77 6.90
N ASP A 30 7.44 -23.66 7.59
CA ASP A 30 7.39 -23.72 9.04
C ASP A 30 7.89 -22.37 9.57
N PHE A 31 6.98 -21.62 10.18
CA PHE A 31 7.32 -20.40 10.88
C PHE A 31 8.25 -20.75 12.04
N ASP A 32 9.53 -20.41 11.91
CA ASP A 32 10.50 -20.55 12.99
C ASP A 32 10.23 -19.47 14.05
N GLY A 33 9.33 -19.80 14.98
CA GLY A 33 8.95 -18.91 16.07
C GLY A 33 10.10 -18.53 16.99
N GLU A 34 11.13 -19.37 17.13
CA GLU A 34 12.30 -19.03 17.96
C GLU A 34 13.15 -17.96 17.30
N GLN A 35 13.41 -18.09 15.99
CA GLN A 35 14.11 -17.06 15.22
C GLN A 35 13.35 -15.73 15.24
N TYR A 36 12.02 -15.77 15.07
CA TYR A 36 11.20 -14.57 15.11
C TYR A 36 11.23 -13.87 16.47
N LEU A 37 11.13 -14.63 17.58
CA LEU A 37 11.21 -14.06 18.93
C LEU A 37 12.60 -13.44 19.22
N LYS A 38 13.67 -14.05 18.71
CA LYS A 38 15.03 -13.48 18.81
C LYS A 38 15.14 -12.18 18.01
N TYR A 39 14.62 -12.16 16.78
CA TYR A 39 14.57 -10.97 15.93
C TYR A 39 13.79 -9.84 16.62
N LYS A 40 12.56 -10.12 17.09
CA LYS A 40 11.75 -9.19 17.87
C LYS A 40 12.52 -8.57 19.03
N LYS A 41 13.17 -9.40 19.87
CA LYS A 41 13.90 -8.91 21.04
C LYS A 41 15.02 -7.94 20.65
N SER A 42 15.67 -8.16 19.51
CA SER A 42 16.69 -7.24 18.98
C SER A 42 16.11 -5.89 18.57
N ILE A 43 14.98 -5.90 17.85
CA ILE A 43 14.27 -4.68 17.44
C ILE A 43 13.71 -3.93 18.64
N ASP A 44 13.11 -4.63 19.62
CA ASP A 44 12.62 -4.00 20.86
C ASP A 44 13.76 -3.28 21.60
N SER A 45 14.93 -3.94 21.72
CA SER A 45 16.10 -3.36 22.39
C SER A 45 16.61 -2.13 21.64
N LEU A 46 16.67 -2.19 20.30
CA LEU A 46 17.03 -1.05 19.45
C LEU A 46 16.05 0.11 19.62
N ASN A 47 14.75 -0.16 19.68
CA ASN A 47 13.73 0.88 19.84
C ASN A 47 13.79 1.55 21.22
N VAL A 48 14.09 0.80 22.28
CA VAL A 48 14.37 1.35 23.62
C VAL A 48 15.57 2.28 23.56
N ASP A 49 16.65 1.85 22.89
CA ASP A 49 17.85 2.66 22.73
C ASP A 49 17.64 3.90 21.86
N LEU A 50 16.76 3.84 20.86
CA LEU A 50 16.50 4.96 19.95
C LEU A 50 15.52 5.99 20.54
N GLU A 51 14.67 5.59 21.50
CA GLU A 51 13.70 6.47 22.17
C GLU A 51 12.79 7.21 21.17
N TRP A 52 12.16 6.45 20.27
CA TRP A 52 11.22 6.98 19.27
C TRP A 52 10.06 7.73 19.91
N LYS A 53 9.74 8.90 19.36
CA LYS A 53 8.64 9.76 19.76
C LYS A 53 7.82 10.13 18.55
N GLU A 54 6.51 9.99 18.66
CA GLU A 54 5.62 10.39 17.57
C GLU A 54 5.69 11.91 17.38
N ILE A 55 5.81 12.33 16.12
CA ILE A 55 5.64 13.72 15.71
C ILE A 55 4.16 13.95 15.38
N ARG A 56 3.60 13.12 14.48
CA ARG A 56 2.19 13.11 14.04
C ARG A 56 1.97 12.03 12.99
N ASP A 57 0.74 11.55 12.88
CA ASP A 57 0.26 10.77 11.74
C ASP A 57 1.16 9.58 11.35
N GLY A 58 1.71 8.88 12.36
CA GLY A 58 2.59 7.74 12.14
C GLY A 58 4.05 8.10 11.82
N LEU A 59 4.40 9.39 11.76
CA LEU A 59 5.77 9.88 11.65
C LEU A 59 6.39 10.04 13.03
N TYR A 60 7.60 9.52 13.22
CA TYR A 60 8.34 9.51 14.48
C TYR A 60 9.72 10.12 14.31
N ILE A 61 10.28 10.61 15.41
CA ILE A 61 11.67 11.04 15.54
C ILE A 61 12.34 10.30 16.68
N ASN A 62 13.59 9.90 16.50
CA ASN A 62 14.39 9.26 17.55
C ASN A 62 15.38 10.26 18.18
N LYS A 63 16.05 9.85 19.27
CA LYS A 63 17.01 10.70 19.99
C LYS A 63 18.24 11.13 19.19
N LYS A 64 18.51 10.46 18.06
CA LYS A 64 19.57 10.81 17.11
C LYS A 64 19.08 11.80 16.04
N GLY A 65 17.80 12.16 16.05
CA GLY A 65 17.18 13.05 15.08
C GLY A 65 16.82 12.38 13.74
N GLU A 66 16.77 11.05 13.69
CA GLU A 66 16.29 10.34 12.50
C GLU A 66 14.76 10.38 12.45
N ILE A 67 14.23 10.52 11.24
CA ILE A 67 12.80 10.46 10.99
C ILE A 67 12.46 9.05 10.52
N GLY A 68 11.40 8.48 11.09
CA GLY A 68 10.91 7.16 10.75
C GLY A 68 9.39 7.15 10.59
N PHE A 69 8.88 6.33 9.67
CA PHE A 69 7.46 6.05 9.55
C PHE A 69 7.15 4.69 10.20
N ILE A 70 6.12 4.62 11.04
CA ILE A 70 5.79 3.41 11.79
C ILE A 70 5.33 2.27 10.87
N GLY A 71 5.83 1.07 11.13
CA GLY A 71 5.41 -0.18 10.50
C GLY A 71 5.24 -1.30 11.52
N MET A 72 4.42 -2.30 11.17
CA MET A 72 4.11 -3.43 12.03
C MET A 72 4.24 -4.75 11.27
N GLU A 73 5.14 -5.61 11.72
CA GLU A 73 5.20 -7.00 11.27
C GLU A 73 4.39 -7.85 12.25
N VAL A 74 3.40 -8.58 11.73
CA VAL A 74 2.42 -9.34 12.53
C VAL A 74 2.62 -10.83 12.28
N ALA A 75 2.99 -11.56 13.32
CA ALA A 75 3.06 -13.01 13.34
C ALA A 75 2.03 -13.58 14.34
N PRO A 76 1.68 -14.88 14.26
CA PRO A 76 0.61 -15.48 15.08
C PRO A 76 0.69 -15.21 16.59
N ASN A 77 1.91 -15.06 17.13
CA ASN A 77 2.14 -14.91 18.57
C ASN A 77 2.87 -13.61 18.96
N ALA A 78 3.19 -12.73 18.02
CA ALA A 78 3.94 -11.51 18.31
C ALA A 78 3.87 -10.47 17.20
N THR A 79 3.85 -9.20 17.59
CA THR A 79 3.96 -8.04 16.71
C THR A 79 5.30 -7.35 16.91
N ILE A 80 6.01 -7.04 15.84
CA ILE A 80 7.23 -6.23 15.86
C ILE A 80 6.85 -4.84 15.37
N ILE A 81 7.17 -3.82 16.17
CA ILE A 81 7.05 -2.42 15.76
C ILE A 81 8.41 -1.97 15.24
N MET A 82 8.42 -1.41 14.04
CA MET A 82 9.61 -0.88 13.42
C MET A 82 9.34 0.50 12.82
N TYR A 83 10.42 1.21 12.49
CA TYR A 83 10.35 2.56 11.96
C TYR A 83 11.17 2.61 10.68
N GLN A 84 10.47 2.68 9.55
CA GLN A 84 11.09 2.81 8.23
C GLN A 84 11.75 4.20 8.14
N THR A 85 13.07 4.26 7.97
CA THR A 85 13.85 5.51 7.96
C THR A 85 14.29 5.94 6.56
N THR A 86 14.04 5.11 5.56
CA THR A 86 14.35 5.36 4.14
C THR A 86 13.13 5.05 3.28
N PHE A 87 12.97 5.72 2.14
CA PHE A 87 11.91 5.41 1.19
C PHE A 87 12.17 4.08 0.48
N TRP A 88 11.10 3.45 0.00
CA TRP A 88 11.19 2.30 -0.89
C TRP A 88 11.20 2.77 -2.36
N ASP A 89 12.20 3.57 -2.70
CA ASP A 89 12.44 4.13 -4.04
C ASP A 89 13.53 3.38 -4.82
N GLY A 90 14.18 2.39 -4.19
CA GLY A 90 15.32 1.66 -4.76
C GLY A 90 16.68 2.35 -4.53
N GLU A 91 16.69 3.54 -3.94
CA GLU A 91 17.89 4.32 -3.63
C GLU A 91 18.13 4.48 -2.12
N GLU A 92 17.21 3.99 -1.28
CA GLU A 92 17.24 4.11 0.18
C GLU A 92 17.29 5.57 0.65
N THR A 93 16.58 6.47 -0.04
CA THR A 93 16.57 7.90 0.31
C THR A 93 16.08 8.11 1.74
N PRO A 94 16.84 8.77 2.63
CA PRO A 94 16.40 8.98 4.01
C PRO A 94 15.14 9.84 4.11
N LEU A 95 14.16 9.44 4.93
CA LEU A 95 12.90 10.20 5.11
C LEU A 95 13.18 11.64 5.56
N LYS A 96 14.16 11.82 6.46
CA LYS A 96 14.58 13.12 6.97
C LYS A 96 15.08 14.10 5.90
N ALA A 97 15.45 13.60 4.71
CA ALA A 97 15.95 14.43 3.61
C ALA A 97 14.81 15.08 2.81
N ILE A 98 13.63 14.46 2.79
CA ILE A 98 12.51 14.86 1.92
C ILE A 98 11.30 15.35 2.74
N VAL A 99 10.98 14.67 3.84
CA VAL A 99 9.76 14.93 4.62
C VAL A 99 9.84 16.24 5.38
N ASP A 100 8.95 17.18 5.05
CA ASP A 100 8.70 18.35 5.87
C ASP A 100 7.79 17.98 7.05
N THR A 101 8.42 17.67 8.19
CA THR A 101 7.73 17.18 9.39
C THR A 101 6.75 18.19 10.00
N LEU A 102 6.92 19.48 9.72
CA LEU A 102 6.07 20.54 10.26
C LEU A 102 4.73 20.64 9.55
N THR A 103 4.69 20.31 8.26
CA THR A 103 3.50 20.38 7.41
C THR A 103 2.96 19.00 7.02
N PHE A 104 3.65 17.92 7.42
CA PHE A 104 3.18 16.55 7.24
C PHE A 104 1.81 16.35 7.87
N SER A 105 0.92 15.65 7.16
CA SER A 105 -0.42 15.31 7.62
C SER A 105 -1.02 14.10 6.88
N LYS A 106 -1.83 13.30 7.57
CA LYS A 106 -2.68 12.27 6.93
C LYS A 106 -3.80 12.96 6.14
N LEU A 107 -3.97 12.60 4.88
CA LEU A 107 -5.02 13.13 4.00
C LEU A 107 -6.30 12.30 4.02
N GLY A 108 -6.16 10.98 4.07
CA GLY A 108 -7.28 10.05 3.98
C GLY A 108 -6.81 8.62 3.74
N GLY A 109 -7.73 7.68 3.81
CA GLY A 109 -7.47 6.25 3.72
C GLY A 109 -7.81 5.50 5.01
N SER A 110 -7.47 4.22 5.02
CA SER A 110 -7.83 3.27 6.07
C SER A 110 -6.62 2.92 6.95
N ASP A 111 -6.78 1.90 7.79
CA ASP A 111 -5.69 1.31 8.57
C ASP A 111 -4.77 0.42 7.71
N PHE A 112 -5.26 -0.06 6.56
CA PHE A 112 -4.47 -0.88 5.62
C PHE A 112 -3.59 -0.03 4.70
N GLY A 113 -3.97 1.22 4.49
CA GLY A 113 -3.16 2.16 3.74
C GLY A 113 -3.83 3.50 3.55
N ALA A 114 -3.01 4.52 3.35
CA ALA A 114 -3.42 5.91 3.40
C ALA A 114 -2.53 6.82 2.57
N PHE A 115 -3.08 7.99 2.25
CA PHE A 115 -2.36 9.09 1.63
C PHE A 115 -1.97 10.11 2.69
N TYR A 116 -0.79 10.71 2.52
CA TYR A 116 -0.28 11.79 3.36
C TYR A 116 0.25 12.91 2.48
N LYS A 117 0.41 14.08 3.05
CA LYS A 117 1.06 15.20 2.36
C LYS A 117 1.90 16.01 3.30
N ASP A 118 2.87 16.70 2.74
CA ASP A 118 3.42 17.91 3.32
C ASP A 118 3.23 19.09 2.34
N LYS A 119 3.94 20.20 2.55
CA LYS A 119 3.85 21.38 1.69
C LYS A 119 4.47 21.22 0.28
N ASN A 120 5.24 20.15 0.06
CA ASN A 120 6.04 19.91 -1.14
C ASN A 120 5.71 18.57 -1.84
N HIS A 121 5.26 17.56 -1.11
CA HIS A 121 5.12 16.19 -1.62
C HIS A 121 3.81 15.52 -1.18
N ILE A 122 3.43 14.51 -1.95
CA ILE A 122 2.37 13.55 -1.60
C ILE A 122 3.02 12.19 -1.33
N TYR A 123 2.60 11.58 -0.24
CA TYR A 123 3.07 10.28 0.21
C TYR A 123 1.94 9.27 0.21
N HIS A 124 2.31 8.00 0.18
CA HIS A 124 1.40 6.90 0.43
C HIS A 124 2.06 5.88 1.36
N ALA A 125 1.23 5.23 2.16
CA ALA A 125 1.63 4.13 3.02
C ALA A 125 0.67 2.97 2.85
N PHE A 126 1.17 1.73 2.83
CA PHE A 126 0.34 0.55 3.00
C PHE A 126 1.01 -0.52 3.84
N ALA A 127 0.19 -1.30 4.54
CA ALA A 127 0.66 -2.41 5.34
C ALA A 127 1.21 -3.52 4.44
N THR A 128 2.40 -4.00 4.77
CA THR A 128 3.01 -5.19 4.17
C THR A 128 3.26 -6.23 5.26
N THR A 129 3.57 -7.47 4.87
CA THR A 129 4.03 -8.49 5.82
C THR A 129 5.32 -8.07 6.53
N ASP A 130 6.11 -7.21 5.89
CA ASP A 130 7.46 -6.85 6.34
C ASP A 130 7.48 -5.51 7.12
N GLY A 131 6.32 -5.02 7.55
CA GLY A 131 6.20 -3.83 8.40
C GLY A 131 5.38 -2.70 7.79
N ALA A 132 6.00 -1.92 6.91
CA ALA A 132 5.36 -0.81 6.20
C ALA A 132 6.01 -0.59 4.83
N ASN A 133 5.21 -0.13 3.88
CA ASN A 133 5.69 0.48 2.65
C ASN A 133 5.28 1.95 2.67
N PHE A 134 6.20 2.83 3.08
CA PHE A 134 6.04 4.28 3.00
C PHE A 134 6.87 4.83 1.83
N SER A 135 6.21 5.49 0.89
CA SER A 135 6.85 6.10 -0.29
C SER A 135 6.15 7.40 -0.67
N TYR A 136 6.62 8.05 -1.73
CA TYR A 136 6.06 9.29 -2.28
C TYR A 136 5.88 9.22 -3.78
N TYR A 137 4.98 10.05 -4.30
CA TYR A 137 4.74 10.18 -5.73
C TYR A 137 5.58 11.31 -6.31
N ASP A 138 6.52 10.99 -7.19
CA ASP A 138 7.36 11.98 -7.87
C ASP A 138 6.55 12.97 -8.72
N GLU A 139 5.49 12.47 -9.37
CA GLU A 139 4.70 13.23 -10.36
C GLU A 139 3.39 13.80 -9.79
N ALA A 140 3.13 13.68 -8.49
CA ALA A 140 1.89 14.17 -7.89
C ALA A 140 1.88 15.69 -7.75
N ASP A 141 0.82 16.33 -8.26
CA ASP A 141 0.57 17.75 -7.98
C ASP A 141 -0.03 17.91 -6.57
N TYR A 142 0.83 18.18 -5.60
CA TYR A 142 0.45 18.32 -4.18
C TYR A 142 -0.56 19.45 -3.88
N LYS A 143 -0.73 20.41 -4.79
CA LYS A 143 -1.67 21.54 -4.63
C LYS A 143 -3.08 21.15 -5.01
N THR A 144 -3.22 20.26 -5.99
CA THR A 144 -4.52 19.82 -6.53
C THR A 144 -4.90 18.40 -6.10
N PHE A 145 -4.00 17.69 -5.41
CA PHE A 145 -4.23 16.34 -4.92
C PHE A 145 -5.47 16.24 -4.02
N LYS A 146 -6.34 15.28 -4.35
CA LYS A 146 -7.61 15.01 -3.68
C LYS A 146 -7.81 13.51 -3.55
N VAL A 147 -7.94 13.06 -2.30
CA VAL A 147 -8.34 11.69 -1.99
C VAL A 147 -9.81 11.49 -2.38
N LEU A 148 -10.10 10.43 -3.14
CA LEU A 148 -11.47 10.06 -3.53
C LEU A 148 -12.07 9.03 -2.57
N ASN A 149 -11.26 8.06 -2.15
CA ASN A 149 -11.60 7.00 -1.20
C ASN A 149 -10.29 6.33 -0.70
N ASP A 150 -10.39 5.16 -0.07
CA ASP A 150 -9.24 4.50 0.54
C ASP A 150 -8.23 3.94 -0.47
N SER A 151 -8.63 3.67 -1.72
CA SER A 151 -7.73 3.15 -2.77
C SER A 151 -7.30 4.22 -3.77
N TYR A 152 -8.09 5.26 -4.02
CA TYR A 152 -7.80 6.21 -5.11
C TYR A 152 -7.73 7.66 -4.66
N ALA A 153 -6.85 8.39 -5.32
CA ALA A 153 -6.77 9.83 -5.30
C ALA A 153 -6.54 10.36 -6.71
N ILE A 154 -6.80 11.65 -6.92
CA ILE A 154 -6.57 12.34 -8.18
C ILE A 154 -5.83 13.65 -7.94
N ASP A 155 -5.08 14.10 -8.92
CA ASP A 155 -4.68 15.49 -9.05
C ASP A 155 -5.17 16.04 -10.40
N LYS A 156 -4.68 17.22 -10.80
CA LYS A 156 -5.12 17.86 -12.05
C LYS A 156 -4.78 17.07 -13.33
N ASP A 157 -3.74 16.24 -13.30
CA ASP A 157 -3.19 15.53 -14.47
C ASP A 157 -3.25 14.01 -14.32
N HIS A 158 -3.33 13.49 -13.08
CA HIS A 158 -3.11 12.08 -12.79
C HIS A 158 -4.16 11.46 -11.86
N VAL A 159 -4.32 10.14 -11.99
CA VAL A 159 -5.00 9.28 -11.02
C VAL A 159 -3.93 8.44 -10.31
N HIS A 160 -4.06 8.32 -8.99
CA HIS A 160 -3.12 7.61 -8.13
C HIS A 160 -3.84 6.51 -7.35
N HIS A 161 -3.31 5.29 -7.42
CA HIS A 161 -3.72 4.18 -6.58
C HIS A 161 -2.84 4.12 -5.33
N MET A 162 -3.45 4.09 -4.15
CA MET A 162 -2.77 4.12 -2.84
C MET A 162 -1.64 3.09 -2.71
N ARG A 163 -1.85 1.88 -3.23
CA ARG A 163 -0.87 0.78 -3.15
C ARG A 163 0.07 0.69 -4.36
N PHE A 164 -0.41 1.05 -5.55
CA PHE A 164 0.25 0.71 -6.82
C PHE A 164 0.80 1.95 -7.55
N GLY A 165 0.51 3.14 -7.02
CA GLY A 165 0.98 4.41 -7.54
C GLY A 165 0.23 4.90 -8.77
N LEU A 166 0.98 5.52 -9.68
CA LEU A 166 0.42 6.25 -10.81
C LEU A 166 -0.35 5.32 -11.76
N MET A 167 -1.55 5.74 -12.16
CA MET A 167 -2.37 5.07 -13.16
C MET A 167 -2.27 5.82 -14.50
N ASP A 168 -1.17 5.62 -15.23
CA ASP A 168 -0.77 6.42 -16.42
C ASP A 168 -1.84 6.65 -17.49
N LYS A 169 -2.79 5.72 -17.64
CA LYS A 169 -3.82 5.76 -18.70
C LYS A 169 -5.18 6.25 -18.22
N ALA A 170 -5.33 6.47 -16.92
CA ALA A 170 -6.59 6.86 -16.34
C ALA A 170 -6.86 8.34 -16.55
N ASP A 171 -8.08 8.69 -16.97
CA ASP A 171 -8.46 10.10 -17.15
C ASP A 171 -8.99 10.68 -15.82
N PRO A 172 -8.23 11.56 -15.13
CA PRO A 172 -8.60 12.07 -13.81
C PRO A 172 -9.89 12.90 -13.83
N LYS A 173 -10.27 13.49 -14.97
CA LYS A 173 -11.46 14.35 -15.08
C LYS A 173 -12.74 13.54 -15.06
N THR A 174 -12.67 12.29 -15.49
CA THR A 174 -13.83 11.40 -15.62
C THR A 174 -13.75 10.18 -14.71
N PHE A 175 -12.70 10.09 -13.89
CA PHE A 175 -12.47 8.96 -13.00
C PHE A 175 -13.56 8.86 -11.92
N LYS A 176 -14.13 7.66 -11.79
CA LYS A 176 -15.15 7.29 -10.81
C LYS A 176 -14.81 5.93 -10.23
N SER A 177 -15.14 5.72 -8.98
CA SER A 177 -14.82 4.50 -8.23
C SER A 177 -16.03 3.97 -7.48
N LEU A 178 -16.09 2.65 -7.33
CA LEU A 178 -17.11 1.93 -6.58
C LEU A 178 -16.46 0.87 -5.70
N PHE A 179 -16.79 0.88 -4.41
CA PHE A 179 -16.48 -0.24 -3.53
C PHE A 179 -17.61 -1.27 -3.62
N TYR A 180 -17.28 -2.51 -3.97
CA TYR A 180 -18.26 -3.58 -4.14
C TYR A 180 -17.66 -4.94 -3.77
N LYS A 181 -18.35 -5.71 -2.92
CA LYS A 181 -17.89 -7.04 -2.45
C LYS A 181 -16.41 -7.04 -2.03
N ASP A 182 -16.07 -6.13 -1.13
CA ASP A 182 -14.73 -6.00 -0.51
C ASP A 182 -13.59 -5.67 -1.49
N ARG A 183 -13.92 -5.06 -2.62
CA ARG A 183 -12.93 -4.64 -3.62
C ARG A 183 -13.28 -3.29 -4.24
N TYR A 184 -12.27 -2.55 -4.65
CA TYR A 184 -12.42 -1.30 -5.37
C TYR A 184 -12.39 -1.51 -6.89
N TYR A 185 -13.46 -1.07 -7.54
CA TYR A 185 -13.59 -0.99 -8.98
C TYR A 185 -13.60 0.48 -9.39
N ALA A 186 -13.19 0.77 -10.61
CA ALA A 186 -13.25 2.12 -11.13
C ALA A 186 -13.55 2.14 -12.62
N LYS A 187 -13.88 3.32 -13.12
CA LYS A 187 -13.98 3.63 -14.54
C LYS A 187 -13.51 5.05 -14.80
N ASP A 188 -13.13 5.29 -16.04
CA ASP A 188 -13.12 6.61 -16.63
C ASP A 188 -13.94 6.59 -17.94
N LYS A 189 -13.80 7.63 -18.77
CA LYS A 189 -14.51 7.71 -20.06
C LYS A 189 -14.06 6.65 -21.08
N ASN A 190 -12.88 6.07 -20.93
CA ASN A 190 -12.25 5.15 -21.88
C ASN A 190 -12.26 3.70 -21.38
N ASN A 191 -12.10 3.48 -20.08
CA ASN A 191 -11.73 2.18 -19.50
C ASN A 191 -12.45 1.87 -18.19
N TYR A 192 -12.44 0.59 -17.82
CA TYR A 192 -12.80 0.09 -16.49
C TYR A 192 -11.55 -0.48 -15.81
N TYR A 193 -11.53 -0.47 -14.48
CA TYR A 193 -10.40 -0.86 -13.67
C TYR A 193 -10.82 -1.75 -12.49
N ILE A 194 -9.93 -2.66 -12.11
CA ILE A 194 -9.94 -3.35 -10.81
C ILE A 194 -8.63 -2.99 -10.12
N GLU A 195 -8.72 -2.30 -8.98
CA GLU A 195 -7.56 -1.64 -8.38
C GLU A 195 -6.84 -0.76 -9.45
N ASP A 196 -5.54 -0.93 -9.68
CA ASP A 196 -4.78 -0.20 -10.70
C ASP A 196 -4.94 -0.75 -12.14
N ARG A 197 -5.48 -1.95 -12.28
CA ARG A 197 -5.44 -2.71 -13.54
C ARG A 197 -6.62 -2.38 -14.46
N GLU A 198 -6.31 -1.87 -15.65
CA GLU A 198 -7.25 -1.72 -16.77
C GLU A 198 -7.82 -3.09 -17.21
N LEU A 199 -9.14 -3.20 -17.34
CA LEU A 199 -9.82 -4.40 -17.83
C LEU A 199 -9.86 -4.43 -19.35
N LYS A 200 -9.42 -5.55 -19.95
CA LYS A 200 -9.40 -5.73 -21.42
C LYS A 200 -10.06 -7.03 -21.83
N GLY A 201 -10.89 -6.99 -22.88
CA GLY A 201 -11.38 -8.17 -23.59
C GLY A 201 -11.83 -9.32 -22.69
N MET A 202 -10.97 -10.34 -22.54
CA MET A 202 -11.20 -11.54 -21.72
C MET A 202 -11.36 -11.29 -20.21
N ASP A 203 -10.90 -10.15 -19.68
CA ASP A 203 -11.11 -9.75 -18.28
C ASP A 203 -12.59 -9.46 -17.94
N LEU A 204 -13.45 -9.29 -18.96
CA LEU A 204 -14.91 -9.15 -18.77
C LEU A 204 -15.59 -10.48 -18.40
N ASN A 205 -14.84 -11.58 -18.30
CA ASN A 205 -15.33 -12.87 -17.81
C ASN A 205 -14.93 -13.14 -16.35
N ILE A 206 -14.49 -12.11 -15.62
CA ILE A 206 -14.29 -12.21 -14.16
C ILE A 206 -15.67 -12.32 -13.50
N ASP A 207 -15.86 -13.34 -12.67
CA ASP A 207 -17.12 -13.59 -11.96
C ASP A 207 -17.64 -12.31 -11.29
N GLY A 208 -18.86 -11.92 -11.66
CA GLY A 208 -19.55 -10.75 -11.10
C GLY A 208 -19.25 -9.41 -11.78
N ILE A 209 -18.36 -9.33 -12.78
CA ILE A 209 -18.08 -8.06 -13.47
C ILE A 209 -19.29 -7.54 -14.26
N GLU A 210 -20.14 -8.44 -14.77
CA GLU A 210 -21.39 -8.11 -15.44
C GLU A 210 -22.39 -7.37 -14.52
N GLU A 211 -22.33 -7.61 -13.21
CA GLU A 211 -23.14 -6.89 -12.21
C GLU A 211 -22.57 -5.49 -11.93
N ILE A 212 -21.26 -5.30 -12.10
CA ILE A 212 -20.53 -4.11 -11.66
C ILE A 212 -20.50 -3.04 -12.73
N ILE A 213 -20.31 -3.40 -14.00
CA ILE A 213 -20.26 -2.44 -15.12
C ILE A 213 -21.50 -1.53 -15.16
N PRO A 214 -22.74 -2.06 -15.09
CA PRO A 214 -23.94 -1.21 -15.08
C PRO A 214 -24.06 -0.30 -13.85
N LEU A 215 -23.39 -0.63 -12.74
CA LEU A 215 -23.34 0.24 -11.54
C LEU A 215 -22.34 1.37 -11.75
N LEU A 216 -21.15 1.06 -12.27
CA LEU A 216 -20.14 2.05 -12.61
C LEU A 216 -20.68 3.04 -13.67
N ASP A 217 -21.44 2.57 -14.66
CA ASP A 217 -22.05 3.42 -15.69
C ASP A 217 -23.08 4.44 -15.18
N LYS A 218 -23.56 4.29 -13.95
CA LYS A 218 -24.54 5.20 -13.33
C LYS A 218 -23.89 6.28 -12.44
N LEU A 219 -22.57 6.23 -12.22
CA LEU A 219 -21.80 7.19 -11.41
C LEU A 219 -21.48 8.49 -12.15
#